data_AF-A0A968P4R4-F1
#
_entry.id   AF-A0A968P4R4-F1
#
_cell.length_a   1.000
_cell.length_b   1.000
_cell.length_c   1.000
_cell.angle_alpha   90.00
_cell.angle_beta   90.00
_cell.angle_gamma   90.00
#
_symmetry.space_group_name_H-M   'P 1'
#
loop_
_entity.id
_entity.type
_entity.pdbx_description
1 polymer ?
#
loop_
_entity_poly.entity_id
_entity_poly.type
_entity_poly.pdbx_seq_one_letter_code
_entity_poly.pdbx_strand_id
1 'polypeptide(L)'
;MARKLDPIPDDMTIAEASEFWDQHSVTDYPSQAVEVSWEPDRVTAFVPVARELLGKIERQAKAKGLSASMLIDLWLREKVPA
;
A
#
# COMPACT_ATOMS: atom_id res chain seq x y z
N MET A 1 12.51 -33.62 15.79
CA MET A 1 13.23 -33.60 14.49
C MET A 1 12.94 -32.26 13.85
N ALA A 2 13.96 -31.48 13.46
CA ALA A 2 13.74 -30.19 12.81
C ALA A 2 13.11 -30.42 11.42
N ARG A 3 12.00 -29.73 11.13
CA ARG A 3 11.35 -29.78 9.82
C ARG A 3 12.24 -29.05 8.82
N LYS A 4 12.61 -29.71 7.72
CA LYS A 4 13.38 -29.08 6.63
C LYS A 4 12.42 -28.17 5.87
N LEU A 5 12.72 -26.88 5.81
CA LEU A 5 11.92 -25.88 5.09
C LEU A 5 12.52 -25.69 3.69
N ASP A 6 11.65 -25.66 2.68
CA ASP A 6 12.06 -25.33 1.32
C ASP A 6 12.32 -23.82 1.22
N PRO A 7 13.37 -23.37 0.52
CA PRO A 7 13.65 -21.94 0.40
C PRO A 7 12.54 -21.23 -0.39
N ILE A 8 12.18 -20.02 0.02
CA ILE A 8 11.27 -19.16 -0.75
C ILE A 8 12.01 -18.75 -2.04
N PRO A 9 11.48 -19.03 -3.23
CA PRO A 9 12.10 -18.60 -4.49
C PRO A 9 12.08 -17.06 -4.62
N ASP A 10 13.18 -16.48 -5.12
CA ASP A 10 13.32 -15.03 -5.29
C ASP A 10 12.41 -14.46 -6.39
N ASP A 11 12.18 -15.25 -7.45
CA ASP A 11 11.37 -14.88 -8.61
C ASP A 11 10.20 -15.86 -8.76
N MET A 12 8.99 -15.42 -8.43
CA MET A 12 7.76 -16.19 -8.65
C MET A 12 6.71 -15.36 -9.35
N THR A 13 6.02 -15.98 -10.30
CA THR A 13 4.71 -15.50 -10.74
C THR A 13 3.69 -15.63 -9.61
N ILE A 14 2.57 -14.90 -9.71
CA ILE A 14 1.49 -14.97 -8.71
C ILE A 14 0.95 -16.41 -8.56
N ALA A 15 0.88 -17.16 -9.67
CA ALA A 15 0.40 -18.55 -9.64
C ALA A 15 1.36 -19.47 -8.86
N GLU A 16 2.67 -19.36 -9.11
CA GLU A 16 3.69 -20.14 -8.41
C GLU A 16 3.74 -19.80 -6.91
N ALA A 17 3.59 -18.52 -6.56
CA ALA A 17 3.50 -18.10 -5.18
C ALA A 17 2.26 -18.70 -4.47
N SER A 18 1.12 -18.77 -5.16
CA SER A 18 -0.09 -19.40 -4.62
C SER A 18 0.12 -20.88 -4.32
N GLU A 19 0.69 -21.63 -5.29
CA GLU A 19 0.94 -23.06 -5.14
C GLU A 19 1.96 -23.35 -4.03
N PHE A 20 2.99 -22.51 -3.90
CA PHE A 20 3.95 -22.60 -2.81
C PHE A 20 3.27 -22.46 -1.44
N TRP A 21 2.43 -21.44 -1.24
CA TRP A 21 1.76 -21.19 0.05
C TRP A 21 0.60 -22.15 0.36
N ASP A 22 0.06 -22.86 -0.63
CA ASP A 22 -0.91 -23.95 -0.38
C ASP A 22 -0.26 -25.13 0.38
N GLN A 23 1.05 -25.33 0.21
CA GLN A 23 1.81 -26.44 0.81
C GLN A 23 2.69 -26.01 1.99
N HIS A 24 2.88 -24.70 2.19
CA HIS A 24 3.81 -24.14 3.16
C HIS A 24 3.09 -23.18 4.13
N SER A 25 3.36 -23.27 5.44
CA SER A 25 2.81 -22.31 6.40
C SER A 25 3.65 -21.04 6.44
N VAL A 26 3.01 -19.87 6.38
CA VAL A 26 3.67 -18.56 6.56
C VAL A 26 4.38 -18.46 7.91
N THR A 27 3.88 -19.14 8.95
CA THR A 27 4.48 -19.14 10.29
C THR A 27 5.83 -19.85 10.36
N ASP A 28 6.12 -20.72 9.39
CA ASP A 28 7.36 -21.49 9.36
C ASP A 28 8.53 -20.67 8.79
N TYR A 29 8.23 -19.51 8.18
CA TYR A 29 9.23 -18.63 7.58
C TYR A 29 9.42 -17.36 8.42
N PRO A 30 10.64 -16.82 8.50
CA PRO A 30 10.90 -15.57 9.18
C PRO A 30 10.22 -14.41 8.44
N SER A 31 9.08 -13.96 8.95
CA SER A 31 8.42 -12.75 8.48
C SER A 31 9.02 -11.51 9.14
N GLN A 32 9.22 -10.43 8.37
CA GLN A 32 9.41 -9.11 8.97
C GLN A 32 8.13 -8.71 9.69
N ALA A 33 8.24 -8.30 10.96
CA ALA A 33 7.11 -7.72 11.68
C ALA A 33 6.72 -6.41 10.99
N VAL A 34 5.50 -6.34 10.44
CA VAL A 34 4.93 -5.11 9.91
C VAL A 34 3.98 -4.55 10.96
N GLU A 35 4.33 -3.41 11.55
CA GLU A 35 3.45 -2.69 12.45
C GLU A 35 2.44 -1.88 11.62
N VAL A 36 1.17 -2.22 11.75
CA VAL A 36 0.07 -1.49 11.11
C VAL A 36 -0.68 -0.73 12.20
N SER A 37 -0.58 0.60 12.17
CA SER A 37 -1.43 1.46 12.99
C SER A 37 -2.77 1.68 12.28
N TRP A 38 -3.86 1.33 12.94
CA TRP A 38 -5.21 1.56 12.46
C TRP A 38 -5.98 2.40 13.48
N GLU A 39 -6.51 3.55 13.03
CA GLU A 39 -7.31 4.47 13.83
C GLU A 39 -8.79 4.36 13.41
N PRO A 40 -9.63 3.59 14.13
CA PRO A 40 -11.04 3.37 13.76
C PRO A 40 -11.89 4.63 13.73
N ASP A 41 -11.55 5.64 14.54
CA ASP A 41 -12.36 6.85 14.72
C ASP A 41 -12.17 7.89 13.60
N ARG A 42 -11.24 7.65 12.66
CA ARG A 42 -11.03 8.56 11.52
C ARG A 42 -12.03 8.29 10.41
N VAL A 43 -13.06 9.14 10.32
CA VAL A 43 -13.96 9.19 9.16
C VAL A 43 -13.16 9.70 7.95
N THR A 44 -12.71 8.78 7.11
CA THR A 44 -12.00 9.10 5.87
C THR A 44 -12.96 9.01 4.69
N ALA A 45 -13.10 10.10 3.93
CA ALA A 45 -13.82 10.08 2.67
C ALA A 45 -12.85 9.75 1.53
N PHE A 46 -13.25 8.81 0.66
CA PHE A 46 -12.50 8.45 -0.53
C PHE A 46 -13.19 9.02 -1.78
N VAL A 47 -12.41 9.68 -2.62
CA VAL A 47 -12.87 10.21 -3.90
C VAL A 47 -12.06 9.56 -5.01
N PRO A 48 -12.68 8.84 -5.95
CA PRO A 48 -11.97 8.28 -7.09
C PRO A 48 -11.45 9.40 -8.00
N VAL A 49 -10.20 9.29 -8.43
CA VAL A 49 -9.53 10.23 -9.33
C VAL A 49 -8.94 9.46 -10.50
N ALA A 50 -9.03 10.02 -11.72
CA ALA A 50 -8.41 9.43 -12.90
C ALA A 50 -6.90 9.23 -12.70
N ARG A 51 -6.36 8.08 -13.11
CA ARG A 51 -4.97 7.69 -12.85
C ARG A 51 -3.96 8.68 -13.43
N GLU A 52 -4.23 9.18 -14.63
CA GLU A 52 -3.39 10.15 -15.33
C GLU A 52 -3.35 11.50 -14.61
N LEU A 53 -4.48 11.89 -14.01
CA LEU A 53 -4.58 13.10 -13.20
C LEU A 53 -3.82 12.91 -11.89
N LEU A 54 -4.03 11.80 -11.19
CA LEU A 54 -3.32 11.49 -9.94
C LEU A 54 -1.80 11.55 -10.14
N GLY A 55 -1.28 10.95 -11.22
CA GLY A 55 0.16 11.01 -11.53
C GLY A 55 0.69 12.43 -11.81
N LYS A 56 -0.15 13.35 -12.31
CA LYS A 56 0.23 14.77 -12.43
C LYS A 56 0.27 15.45 -11.05
N ILE A 57 -0.71 15.14 -10.19
CA ILE A 57 -0.82 15.69 -8.84
C ILE A 57 0.36 15.24 -7.99
N GLU A 58 0.72 13.97 -8.01
CA GLU A 58 1.86 13.42 -7.26
C GLU A 58 3.17 14.12 -7.63
N ARG A 59 3.41 14.38 -8.92
CA ARG A 59 4.60 15.13 -9.36
C ARG A 59 4.63 16.55 -8.80
N GLN A 60 3.49 17.23 -8.80
CA GLN A 60 3.39 18.58 -8.23
C GLN A 60 3.53 18.59 -6.71
N ALA A 61 2.92 17.63 -6.03
CA ALA A 61 2.99 17.47 -4.59
C ALA A 61 4.43 17.20 -4.15
N LYS A 62 5.13 16.28 -4.83
CA LYS A 62 6.54 15.97 -4.59
C LYS A 62 7.44 17.20 -4.77
N ALA A 63 7.23 17.99 -5.83
CA ALA A 63 7.98 19.23 -6.05
C ALA A 63 7.76 20.28 -4.94
N LYS A 64 6.65 20.20 -4.21
CA LYS A 64 6.29 21.07 -3.08
C LYS A 64 6.60 20.45 -1.71
N GLY A 65 7.13 19.23 -1.65
CA GLY A 65 7.35 18.49 -0.40
C GLY A 65 6.06 18.07 0.32
N LEU A 66 4.94 17.94 -0.42
CA LEU A 66 3.63 17.58 0.10
C LEU A 66 3.22 16.18 -0.38
N SER A 67 2.30 15.54 0.35
CA SER A 67 1.59 14.36 -0.18
C SER A 67 0.54 14.79 -1.21
N ALA A 68 0.16 13.89 -2.11
CA ALA A 68 -0.91 14.13 -3.06
C ALA A 68 -2.24 14.45 -2.34
N SER A 69 -2.54 13.74 -1.24
CA SER A 69 -3.75 13.97 -0.44
C SER A 69 -3.79 15.37 0.16
N MET A 70 -2.67 15.87 0.70
CA MET A 70 -2.59 17.20 1.30
C MET A 70 -2.74 18.29 0.24
N LEU A 71 -2.12 18.12 -0.93
CA LEU A 71 -2.26 19.06 -2.04
C LEU A 71 -3.70 19.12 -2.57
N ILE A 72 -4.37 17.98 -2.67
CA ILE A 72 -5.77 17.89 -3.07
C ILE A 72 -6.67 18.59 -2.04
N ASP A 73 -6.48 18.33 -0.74
CA ASP A 73 -7.27 18.97 0.32
C ASP A 73 -7.14 20.51 0.28
N LEU A 74 -5.92 21.01 0.07
CA LEU A 74 -5.66 22.44 -0.08
C LEU A 74 -6.44 23.04 -1.26
N TRP A 75 -6.34 22.41 -2.44
CA TRP A 75 -7.09 22.87 -3.62
C TRP A 75 -8.59 22.81 -3.43
N LEU A 76 -9.11 21.77 -2.78
CA LEU A 76 -10.54 21.65 -2.51
C LEU A 76 -11.02 22.79 -1.61
N ARG A 77 -10.27 23.13 -0.55
CA ARG A 77 -10.59 24.27 0.33
C ARG A 77 -10.57 25.62 -0.39
N GLU A 78 -9.69 25.79 -1.38
CA GLU A 78 -9.66 27.00 -2.20
C GLU A 78 -10.87 27.12 -3.15
N LYS A 79 -11.45 25.99 -3.57
CA LYS A 79 -12.51 25.95 -4.60
C LYS A 79 -13.91 25.76 -4.03
N VAL A 80 -14.03 25.17 -2.85
CA VAL A 80 -15.29 24.93 -2.16
C VAL A 80 -15.38 25.92 -1.00
N PRO A 81 -16.03 27.09 -1.19
CA PRO A 81 -16.27 28.01 -0.10
C PRO A 81 -17.23 27.39 0.94
N ALA A 82 -17.14 27.88 2.18
CA ALA A 82 -17.98 27.47 3.29
C ALA A 82 -19.47 27.81 3.06
#